data_AF-A0A2E2T2T0-F1
#
_entry.id   AF-A0A2E2T2T0-F1
#
_cell.length_a   1.000
_cell.length_b   1.000
_cell.length_c   1.000
_cell.angle_alpha   90.00
_cell.angle_beta   90.00
_cell.angle_gamma   90.00
#
_symmetry.space_group_name_H-M   'P 1'
#
loop_
_entity.id
_entity.type
_entity.pdbx_description
1 polymer ?
#
loop_
_entity_poly.entity_id
_entity_poly.type
_entity_poly.pdbx_seq_one_letter_code
_entity_poly.pdbx_strand_id
1 'polypeptide(L)'
;MCGIVGIAGKIAQKERKIFDNLLTVCQLRGRDSTGVVSVTRGKEAKYIKQVGTPETLIDRKQYESIIGYTPAILIGHCRHTTSGSTNYSNAHPFDFDETIGVHNGTLAHSWNRGENAKDYTVDSEWLYSRIDEVGIEDALNDIDKTGAWALAFYRKDTNTLNFIRNSKRPLYFAWSKDKDTMFWASEPWMLCVVDRDIDMAVLNEETGAWYMPLPENTLWEIEVDATTNNKSKIFNMKPPREIEGGANFTFLAPPKKVTPPTGHGSTGSANKGGSGVIHPFQRTGAVDSTEEELATLLGLPAPTTSTKGSDAKADESTSSTKSEGKSQTSSQRSSGSTTGSKSTSSSRKGTLSLPGLSSPSSPTTSKRKPSSGSSEQSDSSTRESSPNLTLVHSQPSTWRGVRRSSDENAKNVSLRNVAGTWYISSLQTSMEISEKVFEENTNGVCAFCKTPIGGLEEVHTLLSRNAFICTDCGSGS
;
A
#
# COMPACT_ATOMS: atom_id res chain seq x y z
N MET A 1 -12.67 -1.05 -9.15
CA MET A 1 -11.83 -1.40 -7.97
C MET A 1 -11.42 -0.10 -7.32
N CYS A 2 -11.39 0.05 -5.99
CA CYS A 2 -10.96 1.30 -5.35
C CYS A 2 -9.59 1.82 -5.85
N GLY A 3 -9.31 3.11 -5.64
CA GLY A 3 -8.00 3.72 -5.91
C GLY A 3 -7.51 4.56 -4.74
N ILE A 4 -6.20 4.47 -4.49
CA ILE A 4 -5.44 5.33 -3.56
C ILE A 4 -4.54 6.24 -4.40
N VAL A 5 -4.41 7.50 -3.99
CA VAL A 5 -3.43 8.48 -4.48
C VAL A 5 -2.88 9.31 -3.31
N GLY A 6 -1.80 10.06 -3.53
CA GLY A 6 -1.42 11.11 -2.61
C GLY A 6 -0.06 11.74 -2.86
N ILE A 7 0.26 12.71 -2.01
CA ILE A 7 1.48 13.52 -2.03
C ILE A 7 1.97 13.72 -0.59
N ALA A 8 3.28 13.71 -0.36
CA ALA A 8 3.90 14.13 0.89
C ALA A 8 5.18 14.94 0.63
N GLY A 9 5.61 15.75 1.59
CA GLY A 9 6.80 16.61 1.48
C GLY A 9 6.43 18.08 1.31
N LYS A 10 7.14 18.81 0.45
CA LYS A 10 7.02 20.29 0.34
C LYS A 10 5.83 20.76 -0.52
N ILE A 11 4.64 20.32 -0.14
CA ILE A 11 3.39 20.69 -0.80
C ILE A 11 3.15 22.21 -0.71
N ALA A 12 3.02 22.87 -1.87
CA ALA A 12 2.53 24.23 -2.03
C ALA A 12 1.33 24.24 -3.03
N GLN A 13 0.97 25.41 -3.58
CA GLN A 13 -0.23 25.57 -4.42
C GLN A 13 -0.21 24.69 -5.68
N LYS A 14 0.97 24.46 -6.26
CA LYS A 14 1.16 23.66 -7.48
C LYS A 14 0.93 22.18 -7.18
N GLU A 15 1.52 21.68 -6.10
CA GLU A 15 1.45 20.29 -5.66
C GLU A 15 0.02 19.98 -5.18
N ARG A 16 -0.65 20.93 -4.50
CA ARG A 16 -2.09 20.85 -4.22
C ARG A 16 -2.93 20.64 -5.48
N LYS A 17 -2.70 21.43 -6.54
CA LYS A 17 -3.41 21.26 -7.83
C LYS A 17 -3.11 19.90 -8.48
N ILE A 18 -1.89 19.39 -8.32
CA ILE A 18 -1.51 18.04 -8.77
C ILE A 18 -2.23 16.97 -7.95
N PHE A 19 -2.48 17.17 -6.65
CA PHE A 19 -3.33 16.29 -5.84
C PHE A 19 -4.80 16.31 -6.33
N ASP A 20 -5.35 17.48 -6.68
CA ASP A 20 -6.67 17.59 -7.31
C ASP A 20 -6.73 16.85 -8.65
N ASN A 21 -5.67 16.92 -9.48
CA ASN A 21 -5.53 16.13 -10.70
C ASN A 21 -5.45 14.61 -10.41
N LEU A 22 -4.67 14.20 -9.40
CA LEU A 22 -4.52 12.80 -8.97
C LEU A 22 -5.85 12.21 -8.50
N LEU A 23 -6.62 12.95 -7.69
CA LEU A 23 -7.99 12.58 -7.34
C LEU A 23 -8.87 12.46 -8.59
N THR A 24 -8.78 13.43 -9.49
CA THR A 24 -9.58 13.47 -10.74
C THR A 24 -9.36 12.24 -11.63
N VAL A 25 -8.13 11.70 -11.71
CA VAL A 25 -7.89 10.41 -12.39
C VAL A 25 -8.21 9.19 -11.52
N CYS A 26 -8.07 9.29 -10.20
CA CYS A 26 -8.46 8.23 -9.25
C CYS A 26 -9.95 7.87 -9.35
N GLN A 27 -10.81 8.81 -9.75
CA GLN A 27 -12.24 8.52 -9.99
C GLN A 27 -12.50 7.45 -11.06
N LEU A 28 -11.56 7.21 -11.99
CA LEU A 28 -11.71 6.17 -13.03
C LEU A 28 -11.69 4.76 -12.42
N ARG A 29 -11.15 4.61 -11.21
CA ARG A 29 -11.14 3.38 -10.43
C ARG A 29 -12.45 3.16 -9.66
N GLY A 30 -13.04 4.25 -9.13
CA GLY A 30 -14.35 4.25 -8.47
C GLY A 30 -14.95 5.65 -8.31
N ARG A 31 -16.27 5.78 -8.41
CA ARG A 31 -17.00 7.07 -8.37
C ARG A 31 -18.01 7.18 -7.22
N ASP A 32 -18.06 6.19 -6.35
CA ASP A 32 -19.19 5.98 -5.44
C ASP A 32 -19.06 6.86 -4.19
N SER A 33 -17.83 7.05 -3.72
CA SER A 33 -17.48 7.99 -2.66
C SER A 33 -16.02 8.41 -2.76
N THR A 34 -15.73 9.67 -2.48
CA THR A 34 -14.36 10.22 -2.46
C THR A 34 -14.04 10.74 -1.06
N GLY A 35 -12.82 10.53 -0.60
CA GLY A 35 -12.34 11.12 0.65
C GLY A 35 -10.84 11.40 0.65
N VAL A 36 -10.43 12.29 1.55
CA VAL A 36 -9.08 12.81 1.69
C VAL A 36 -8.70 12.96 3.16
N VAL A 37 -7.49 12.52 3.50
CA VAL A 37 -6.75 12.91 4.71
C VAL A 37 -5.78 14.02 4.34
N SER A 38 -5.68 15.04 5.19
CA SER A 38 -4.69 16.11 5.14
C SER A 38 -3.98 16.18 6.48
N VAL A 39 -2.66 16.06 6.48
CA VAL A 39 -1.84 16.27 7.68
C VAL A 39 -1.08 17.57 7.52
N THR A 40 -1.20 18.46 8.50
CA THR A 40 -0.51 19.75 8.49
C THR A 40 0.99 19.58 8.78
N ARG A 41 1.79 20.63 8.51
CA ARG A 41 3.19 20.70 8.97
C ARG A 41 3.34 20.70 10.50
N GLY A 42 2.25 20.94 11.23
CA GLY A 42 2.17 20.78 12.69
C GLY A 42 1.73 19.39 13.13
N LYS A 43 1.76 18.38 12.25
CA LYS A 43 1.38 16.97 12.47
C LYS A 43 -0.09 16.71 12.85
N GLU A 44 -0.90 17.75 13.01
CA GLU A 44 -2.36 17.64 13.13
C GLU A 44 -2.96 17.03 11.85
N ALA A 45 -3.66 15.89 11.98
CA ALA A 45 -4.38 15.22 10.91
C ALA A 45 -5.87 15.63 10.88
N LYS A 46 -6.39 15.86 9.66
CA LYS A 46 -7.77 16.25 9.36
C LYS A 46 -8.27 15.47 8.14
N TYR A 47 -9.58 15.31 7.99
CA TYR A 47 -10.14 14.64 6.82
C TYR A 47 -11.47 15.21 6.35
N ILE A 48 -11.83 14.86 5.11
CA ILE A 48 -13.13 15.11 4.52
C ILE A 48 -13.49 13.95 3.60
N LYS A 49 -14.74 13.47 3.66
CA LYS A 49 -15.26 12.40 2.80
C LYS A 49 -16.71 12.64 2.40
N GLN A 50 -17.15 12.02 1.30
CA GLN A 50 -18.54 12.06 0.86
C GLN A 50 -18.87 10.95 -0.14
N VAL A 51 -20.16 10.66 -0.32
CA VAL A 51 -20.68 9.98 -1.52
C VAL A 51 -20.45 10.86 -2.75
N GLY A 52 -20.10 10.26 -3.89
CA GLY A 52 -19.87 10.94 -5.17
C GLY A 52 -18.40 11.11 -5.60
N THR A 53 -18.22 11.81 -6.71
CA THR A 53 -16.94 12.04 -7.40
C THR A 53 -16.06 13.10 -6.71
N PRO A 54 -14.75 13.16 -7.05
CA PRO A 54 -13.83 14.16 -6.48
C PRO A 54 -14.19 15.60 -6.81
N GLU A 55 -14.71 15.88 -8.01
CA GLU A 55 -15.21 17.19 -8.43
C GLU A 55 -16.16 17.79 -7.38
N THR A 56 -17.21 17.04 -7.04
CA THR A 56 -18.19 17.44 -6.01
C THR A 56 -17.65 17.48 -4.57
N LEU A 57 -16.42 17.00 -4.33
CA LEU A 57 -15.72 17.13 -3.05
C LEU A 57 -14.84 18.39 -3.04
N ILE A 58 -14.06 18.60 -4.10
CA ILE A 58 -13.14 19.73 -4.30
C ILE A 58 -13.90 21.06 -4.27
N ASP A 59 -15.09 21.11 -4.87
CA ASP A 59 -15.98 22.29 -4.87
C ASP A 59 -16.47 22.72 -3.47
N ARG A 60 -16.29 21.91 -2.43
CA ARG A 60 -16.71 22.26 -1.07
C ARG A 60 -15.77 23.26 -0.43
N LYS A 61 -16.32 24.33 0.15
CA LYS A 61 -15.57 25.22 1.08
C LYS A 61 -14.89 24.48 2.24
N GLN A 62 -15.44 23.32 2.65
CA GLN A 62 -14.83 22.44 3.65
C GLN A 62 -13.55 21.76 3.15
N TYR A 63 -13.43 21.45 1.85
CA TYR A 63 -12.24 20.86 1.26
C TYR A 63 -11.04 21.80 1.38
N GLU A 64 -11.20 23.05 0.92
CA GLU A 64 -10.17 24.10 1.07
C GLU A 64 -9.73 24.28 2.54
N SER A 65 -10.69 24.22 3.48
CA SER A 65 -10.45 24.31 4.92
C SER A 65 -9.74 23.10 5.54
N ILE A 66 -9.70 21.95 4.86
CA ILE A 66 -9.09 20.70 5.33
C ILE A 66 -7.74 20.47 4.65
N ILE A 67 -7.63 20.71 3.35
CA ILE A 67 -6.34 20.74 2.63
C ILE A 67 -5.45 21.85 3.21
N GLY A 68 -6.03 23.03 3.45
CA GLY A 68 -5.32 24.19 4.00
C GLY A 68 -4.26 24.75 3.05
N TYR A 69 -3.50 25.73 3.54
CA TYR A 69 -2.50 26.43 2.74
C TYR A 69 -1.17 25.69 2.63
N THR A 70 -0.79 24.93 3.66
CA THR A 70 0.52 24.27 3.78
C THR A 70 0.43 22.89 4.45
N PRO A 71 -0.24 21.90 3.81
CA PRO A 71 -0.16 20.52 4.24
C PRO A 71 1.29 19.98 4.12
N ALA A 72 1.55 18.87 4.80
CA ALA A 72 2.77 18.06 4.69
C ALA A 72 2.48 16.70 4.04
N ILE A 73 1.27 16.17 4.20
CA ILE A 73 0.79 14.89 3.64
C ILE A 73 -0.65 15.09 3.17
N LEU A 74 -0.97 14.59 1.97
CA LEU A 74 -2.31 14.49 1.41
C LEU A 74 -2.55 13.04 0.94
N ILE A 75 -3.49 12.31 1.56
CA ILE A 75 -3.85 10.94 1.18
C ILE A 75 -5.26 10.97 0.58
N GLY A 76 -5.42 10.58 -0.68
CA GLY A 76 -6.69 10.59 -1.39
C GLY A 76 -7.20 9.20 -1.75
N HIS A 77 -8.52 9.00 -1.70
CA HIS A 77 -9.15 7.73 -2.05
C HIS A 77 -10.46 7.89 -2.83
N CYS A 78 -10.61 7.07 -3.88
CA CYS A 78 -11.84 6.96 -4.68
C CYS A 78 -12.39 5.53 -4.58
N ARG A 79 -13.59 5.39 -4.00
CA ARG A 79 -14.21 4.10 -3.67
C ARG A 79 -14.99 3.53 -4.86
N HIS A 80 -14.90 2.22 -5.02
CA HIS A 80 -15.82 1.40 -5.79
C HIS A 80 -16.41 0.35 -4.85
N THR A 81 -17.72 0.25 -4.78
CA THR A 81 -18.43 -0.42 -3.69
C THR A 81 -18.48 -1.93 -3.89
N THR A 82 -17.58 -2.65 -3.21
CA THR A 82 -17.55 -4.13 -3.17
C THR A 82 -18.16 -4.72 -1.90
N SER A 83 -18.27 -3.93 -0.83
CA SER A 83 -18.82 -4.33 0.48
C SER A 83 -19.57 -3.17 1.13
N GLY A 84 -20.66 -3.50 1.83
CA GLY A 84 -21.61 -2.51 2.38
C GLY A 84 -22.34 -1.70 1.29
N SER A 85 -23.23 -0.80 1.72
CA SER A 85 -23.91 0.14 0.80
C SER A 85 -23.06 1.38 0.50
N THR A 86 -23.41 2.11 -0.56
CA THR A 86 -22.83 3.43 -0.88
C THR A 86 -23.41 4.49 0.04
N ASN A 87 -22.66 4.91 1.04
CA ASN A 87 -23.07 5.90 2.04
C ASN A 87 -21.84 6.66 2.59
N TYR A 88 -22.05 7.59 3.53
CA TYR A 88 -20.98 8.41 4.12
C TYR A 88 -20.08 7.64 5.10
N SER A 89 -20.62 6.75 5.95
CA SER A 89 -19.81 6.02 6.95
C SER A 89 -18.82 5.08 6.26
N ASN A 90 -19.33 4.30 5.31
CA ASN A 90 -18.59 3.29 4.53
C ASN A 90 -17.55 3.88 3.56
N ALA A 91 -17.54 5.21 3.37
CA ALA A 91 -16.52 5.90 2.59
C ALA A 91 -15.20 5.96 3.39
N HIS A 92 -14.07 5.79 2.72
CA HIS A 92 -12.75 6.08 3.30
C HIS A 92 -12.50 7.60 3.32
N PRO A 93 -11.59 8.13 4.19
CA PRO A 93 -10.84 7.41 5.20
C PRO A 93 -11.69 6.92 6.38
N PHE A 94 -11.17 5.93 7.08
CA PHE A 94 -11.59 5.58 8.43
C PHE A 94 -10.61 6.22 9.41
N ASP A 95 -11.13 6.70 10.54
CA ASP A 95 -10.44 7.53 11.53
C ASP A 95 -10.78 6.97 12.92
N PHE A 96 -9.76 6.45 13.60
CA PHE A 96 -9.80 5.93 14.97
C PHE A 96 -8.89 6.79 15.86
N ASP A 97 -8.63 6.41 17.11
CA ASP A 97 -7.95 7.31 18.05
C ASP A 97 -6.52 7.62 17.58
N GLU A 98 -5.73 6.62 17.19
CA GLU A 98 -4.34 6.79 16.75
C GLU A 98 -4.10 6.61 15.24
N THR A 99 -5.06 6.07 14.49
CA THR A 99 -4.89 5.69 13.08
C THR A 99 -5.95 6.31 12.17
N ILE A 100 -5.51 6.91 11.06
CA ILE A 100 -6.42 7.36 9.99
C ILE A 100 -5.92 6.89 8.61
N GLY A 101 -6.78 6.23 7.82
CA GLY A 101 -6.29 5.51 6.63
C GLY A 101 -7.31 5.15 5.55
N VAL A 102 -6.76 4.70 4.42
CA VAL A 102 -7.50 4.33 3.20
C VAL A 102 -7.06 2.95 2.68
N HIS A 103 -8.02 2.11 2.30
CA HIS A 103 -7.81 0.72 1.89
C HIS A 103 -8.34 0.47 0.48
N ASN A 104 -7.45 0.09 -0.43
CA ASN A 104 -7.80 -0.41 -1.76
C ASN A 104 -7.74 -1.94 -1.75
N GLY A 105 -8.90 -2.58 -1.67
CA GLY A 105 -8.95 -4.01 -1.50
C GLY A 105 -10.36 -4.55 -1.25
N THR A 106 -10.42 -5.82 -0.89
CA THR A 106 -11.56 -6.46 -0.22
C THR A 106 -10.99 -7.67 0.52
N LEU A 107 -11.21 -7.74 1.83
CA LEU A 107 -10.80 -8.88 2.65
C LEU A 107 -11.70 -10.09 2.35
N ALA A 108 -11.16 -11.30 2.51
CA ALA A 108 -11.99 -12.50 2.42
C ALA A 108 -13.02 -12.51 3.55
N HIS A 109 -14.24 -13.02 3.29
CA HIS A 109 -15.39 -12.92 4.20
C HIS A 109 -15.14 -13.39 5.64
N SER A 110 -14.14 -14.23 5.83
CA SER A 110 -13.59 -14.68 7.12
C SER A 110 -13.22 -13.54 8.08
N TRP A 111 -13.00 -12.31 7.60
CA TRP A 111 -12.83 -11.11 8.44
C TRP A 111 -13.98 -10.90 9.44
N ASN A 112 -15.22 -11.25 9.05
CA ASN A 112 -16.41 -11.07 9.90
C ASN A 112 -16.47 -12.05 11.10
N ARG A 113 -15.46 -12.92 11.24
CA ARG A 113 -15.25 -13.81 12.39
C ARG A 113 -14.15 -13.32 13.34
N GLY A 114 -13.48 -12.21 13.01
CA GLY A 114 -12.46 -11.58 13.84
C GLY A 114 -13.02 -10.99 15.13
N GLU A 115 -12.12 -10.62 16.03
CA GLU A 115 -12.46 -9.90 17.27
C GLU A 115 -13.17 -8.57 16.93
N ASN A 116 -14.26 -8.27 17.64
CA ASN A 116 -15.13 -7.09 17.45
C ASN A 116 -15.73 -6.89 16.02
N ALA A 117 -15.52 -7.83 15.09
CA ALA A 117 -15.91 -7.67 13.68
C ALA A 117 -17.43 -7.57 13.40
N LYS A 118 -18.26 -7.79 14.41
CA LYS A 118 -19.73 -7.66 14.35
C LYS A 118 -20.22 -6.22 14.45
N ASP A 119 -19.40 -5.34 15.00
CA ASP A 119 -19.77 -3.94 15.27
C ASP A 119 -19.55 -3.03 14.05
N TYR A 120 -18.93 -3.58 13.00
CA TYR A 120 -18.50 -2.87 11.78
C TYR A 120 -19.27 -3.29 10.54
N THR A 121 -19.57 -2.34 9.65
CA THR A 121 -20.37 -2.60 8.44
C THR A 121 -19.52 -3.03 7.24
N VAL A 122 -18.23 -2.66 7.22
CA VAL A 122 -17.32 -2.95 6.11
C VAL A 122 -15.94 -3.43 6.59
N ASP A 123 -15.35 -4.32 5.81
CA ASP A 123 -14.05 -4.95 6.04
C ASP A 123 -12.92 -3.96 6.39
N SER A 124 -12.95 -2.81 5.74
CA SER A 124 -11.97 -1.74 5.80
C SER A 124 -12.05 -0.94 7.10
N GLU A 125 -13.23 -0.88 7.72
CA GLU A 125 -13.48 -0.15 8.95
C GLU A 125 -12.96 -0.98 10.13
N TRP A 126 -13.34 -2.26 10.19
CA TRP A 126 -12.79 -3.24 11.14
C TRP A 126 -11.27 -3.42 11.01
N LEU A 127 -10.73 -3.48 9.79
CA LEU A 127 -9.27 -3.56 9.62
C LEU A 127 -8.56 -2.36 10.23
N TYR A 128 -9.10 -1.14 10.06
CA TYR A 128 -8.50 0.04 10.65
C TYR A 128 -8.71 0.15 12.17
N SER A 129 -9.83 -0.34 12.72
CA SER A 129 -9.96 -0.46 14.19
C SER A 129 -8.93 -1.43 14.75
N ARG A 130 -8.68 -2.55 14.06
CA ARG A 130 -7.69 -3.55 14.50
C ARG A 130 -6.25 -3.02 14.42
N ILE A 131 -5.91 -2.24 13.39
CA ILE A 131 -4.62 -1.55 13.28
C ILE A 131 -4.43 -0.52 14.43
N ASP A 132 -5.53 0.05 14.95
CA ASP A 132 -5.50 0.92 16.13
C ASP A 132 -5.32 0.11 17.43
N GLU A 133 -6.13 -0.94 17.62
CA GLU A 133 -6.14 -1.80 18.82
C GLU A 133 -4.81 -2.54 19.07
N VAL A 134 -4.24 -3.20 18.04
CA VAL A 134 -3.08 -4.11 18.18
C VAL A 134 -1.91 -3.76 17.26
N GLY A 135 -2.04 -2.74 16.41
CA GLY A 135 -1.01 -2.38 15.43
C GLY A 135 -1.10 -3.18 14.14
N ILE A 136 -0.37 -2.70 13.12
CA ILE A 136 -0.45 -3.20 11.73
C ILE A 136 -0.02 -4.67 11.57
N GLU A 137 0.89 -5.17 12.40
CA GLU A 137 1.46 -6.50 12.24
C GLU A 137 0.48 -7.59 12.68
N ASP A 138 -0.05 -7.49 13.89
CA ASP A 138 -1.08 -8.41 14.39
C ASP A 138 -2.42 -8.24 13.65
N ALA A 139 -2.82 -7.02 13.30
CA ALA A 139 -4.01 -6.78 12.47
C ALA A 139 -3.90 -7.44 11.09
N LEU A 140 -2.70 -7.51 10.50
CA LEU A 140 -2.48 -8.26 9.26
C LEU A 140 -2.34 -9.76 9.50
N ASN A 141 -1.85 -10.21 10.66
CA ASN A 141 -1.80 -11.63 11.02
C ASN A 141 -3.17 -12.26 11.30
N ASP A 142 -4.14 -11.46 11.77
CA ASP A 142 -5.52 -11.85 12.02
C ASP A 142 -6.35 -12.03 10.72
N ILE A 143 -5.89 -11.54 9.56
CA ILE A 143 -6.63 -11.64 8.29
C ILE A 143 -6.19 -12.78 7.37
N ASP A 144 -7.17 -13.31 6.66
CA ASP A 144 -7.04 -14.41 5.69
C ASP A 144 -6.15 -14.03 4.50
N LYS A 145 -5.09 -14.83 4.23
CA LYS A 145 -4.18 -14.65 3.07
C LYS A 145 -4.89 -14.67 1.71
N THR A 146 -6.14 -15.13 1.62
CA THR A 146 -6.96 -15.04 0.39
C THR A 146 -7.52 -13.64 0.14
N GLY A 147 -7.59 -12.76 1.14
CA GLY A 147 -7.94 -11.34 1.00
C GLY A 147 -6.97 -10.55 0.11
N ALA A 148 -7.43 -9.42 -0.44
CA ALA A 148 -6.65 -8.55 -1.31
C ALA A 148 -6.62 -7.13 -0.74
N TRP A 149 -5.44 -6.57 -0.46
CA TRP A 149 -5.31 -5.30 0.25
C TRP A 149 -4.07 -4.50 -0.14
N ALA A 150 -4.25 -3.18 -0.22
CA ALA A 150 -3.19 -2.17 -0.20
C ALA A 150 -3.65 -1.01 0.69
N LEU A 151 -2.77 -0.55 1.58
CA LEU A 151 -3.05 0.39 2.65
C LEU A 151 -2.16 1.63 2.54
N ALA A 152 -2.75 2.80 2.78
CA ALA A 152 -2.02 4.05 3.02
C ALA A 152 -2.66 4.74 4.22
N PHE A 153 -1.90 5.00 5.27
CA PHE A 153 -2.44 5.50 6.54
C PHE A 153 -1.46 6.38 7.31
N TYR A 154 -2.00 7.34 8.05
CA TYR A 154 -1.25 8.15 9.00
C TYR A 154 -1.46 7.62 10.42
N ARG A 155 -0.38 7.55 11.19
CA ARG A 155 -0.37 7.24 12.61
C ARG A 155 -0.12 8.52 13.41
N LYS A 156 -1.00 8.83 14.34
CA LYS A 156 -1.03 10.08 15.13
C LYS A 156 -0.01 9.99 16.27
N ASP A 157 -0.05 8.90 17.05
CA ASP A 157 0.93 8.55 18.10
C ASP A 157 2.40 8.74 17.67
N THR A 158 2.77 8.11 16.56
CA THR A 158 4.14 8.03 16.04
C THR A 158 4.41 9.03 14.93
N ASN A 159 3.38 9.77 14.50
CA ASN A 159 3.43 10.83 13.51
C ASN A 159 3.95 10.38 12.11
N THR A 160 3.85 9.08 11.79
CA THR A 160 4.33 8.49 10.53
C THR A 160 3.23 8.36 9.48
N LEU A 161 3.62 8.55 8.22
CA LEU A 161 2.92 8.06 7.03
C LEU A 161 3.36 6.63 6.75
N ASN A 162 2.40 5.72 6.60
CA ASN A 162 2.66 4.29 6.52
C ASN A 162 2.01 3.67 5.27
N PHE A 163 2.73 2.73 4.66
CA PHE A 163 2.29 2.00 3.47
C PHE A 163 2.62 0.51 3.56
N ILE A 164 1.70 -0.33 3.12
CA ILE A 164 1.94 -1.76 2.89
C ILE A 164 0.92 -2.32 1.88
N ARG A 165 1.32 -3.30 1.06
CA ARG A 165 0.42 -4.01 0.12
C ARG A 165 0.72 -5.50 0.07
N ASN A 166 -0.28 -6.30 -0.31
CA ASN A 166 -0.04 -7.65 -0.82
C ASN A 166 -0.03 -7.71 -2.36
N SER A 167 0.30 -8.88 -2.90
CA SER A 167 0.44 -9.12 -4.35
C SER A 167 -0.77 -8.76 -5.20
N LYS A 168 -1.98 -8.76 -4.61
CA LYS A 168 -3.24 -8.64 -5.34
C LYS A 168 -3.67 -7.19 -5.56
N ARG A 169 -3.01 -6.21 -4.95
CA ARG A 169 -3.36 -4.79 -5.05
C ARG A 169 -2.10 -3.96 -5.26
N PRO A 170 -1.91 -3.35 -6.43
CA PRO A 170 -0.73 -2.54 -6.69
C PRO A 170 -0.76 -1.20 -5.94
N LEU A 171 0.44 -0.70 -5.63
CA LEU A 171 0.72 0.66 -5.20
C LEU A 171 2.11 1.04 -5.72
N TYR A 172 2.26 2.26 -6.23
CA TYR A 172 3.47 2.77 -6.85
C TYR A 172 3.88 4.10 -6.21
N PHE A 173 5.19 4.32 -6.08
CA PHE A 173 5.81 5.56 -5.63
C PHE A 173 6.55 6.26 -6.78
N ALA A 174 6.60 7.58 -6.72
CA ALA A 174 7.48 8.42 -7.52
C ALA A 174 7.91 9.65 -6.71
N TRP A 175 8.98 10.33 -7.11
CA TRP A 175 9.49 11.54 -6.44
C TRP A 175 9.73 12.67 -7.43
N SER A 176 9.67 13.92 -6.94
CA SER A 176 10.23 15.05 -7.65
C SER A 176 11.74 14.84 -7.87
N LYS A 177 12.27 15.36 -8.98
CA LYS A 177 13.69 15.29 -9.37
C LYS A 177 14.66 15.79 -8.30
N ASP A 178 14.20 16.73 -7.48
CA ASP A 178 14.96 17.32 -6.38
C ASP A 178 14.71 16.64 -5.01
N LYS A 179 13.85 15.61 -4.99
CA LYS A 179 13.50 14.72 -3.87
C LYS A 179 12.87 15.40 -2.66
N ASP A 180 12.25 16.58 -2.84
CA ASP A 180 11.53 17.28 -1.77
C ASP A 180 10.04 16.90 -1.62
N THR A 181 9.50 16.21 -2.64
CA THR A 181 8.10 15.81 -2.71
C THR A 181 7.98 14.37 -3.24
N MET A 182 7.19 13.56 -2.54
CA MET A 182 6.87 12.16 -2.84
C MET A 182 5.42 12.06 -3.32
N PHE A 183 5.16 11.22 -4.33
CA PHE A 183 3.86 10.98 -4.93
C PHE A 183 3.56 9.48 -4.90
N TRP A 184 2.30 9.09 -4.73
CA TRP A 184 1.88 7.70 -4.87
C TRP A 184 0.53 7.54 -5.55
N ALA A 185 0.33 6.40 -6.21
CA ALA A 185 -0.94 6.01 -6.78
C ALA A 185 -1.05 4.48 -6.90
N SER A 186 -2.27 3.94 -6.96
CA SER A 186 -2.48 2.50 -7.13
C SER A 186 -1.96 1.93 -8.46
N GLU A 187 -1.87 2.73 -9.53
CA GLU A 187 -1.34 2.30 -10.84
C GLU A 187 -0.46 3.39 -11.49
N PRO A 188 0.54 3.05 -12.32
CA PRO A 188 1.54 4.02 -12.79
C PRO A 188 0.96 5.11 -13.69
N TRP A 189 -0.01 4.76 -14.53
CA TRP A 189 -0.66 5.70 -15.46
C TRP A 189 -1.34 6.87 -14.73
N MET A 190 -1.69 6.69 -13.46
CA MET A 190 -2.28 7.74 -12.62
C MET A 190 -1.26 8.81 -12.25
N LEU A 191 0.02 8.43 -12.09
CA LEU A 191 1.11 9.36 -11.78
C LEU A 191 1.51 10.22 -12.97
N CYS A 192 1.10 9.87 -14.20
CA CYS A 192 1.37 10.67 -15.41
C CYS A 192 0.70 12.06 -15.38
N VAL A 193 -0.15 12.36 -14.40
CA VAL A 193 -0.63 13.74 -14.16
C VAL A 193 0.39 14.63 -13.44
N VAL A 194 1.38 14.03 -12.77
CA VAL A 194 2.44 14.73 -12.03
C VAL A 194 3.53 15.21 -12.99
N ASP A 195 4.02 14.29 -13.84
CA ASP A 195 5.07 14.50 -14.86
C ASP A 195 4.77 15.64 -15.85
N ARG A 196 3.48 15.99 -16.01
CA ARG A 196 3.03 17.14 -16.81
C ARG A 196 3.38 18.51 -16.22
N ASP A 197 3.53 18.59 -14.89
CA ASP A 197 3.73 19.84 -14.14
C ASP A 197 5.07 19.83 -13.37
N ILE A 198 5.62 18.66 -12.99
CA ILE A 198 6.84 18.50 -12.17
C ILE A 198 7.84 17.56 -12.84
N ASP A 199 9.10 18.00 -12.97
CA ASP A 199 10.25 17.13 -13.28
C ASP A 199 10.32 15.96 -12.28
N MET A 200 10.21 14.73 -12.75
CA MET A 200 10.29 13.52 -11.92
C MET A 200 11.74 13.01 -11.78
N ALA A 201 12.03 12.33 -10.66
CA ALA A 201 13.29 11.61 -10.48
C ALA A 201 13.25 10.26 -11.21
N VAL A 202 14.23 9.97 -12.05
CA VAL A 202 14.44 8.60 -12.56
C VAL A 202 14.83 7.70 -11.38
N LEU A 203 14.15 6.57 -11.23
CA LEU A 203 14.34 5.59 -10.14
C LEU A 203 14.96 4.28 -10.64
N ASN A 204 14.85 3.99 -11.93
CA ASN A 204 15.55 2.90 -12.60
C ASN A 204 16.19 3.43 -13.89
N GLU A 205 17.52 3.46 -13.92
CA GLU A 205 18.29 4.07 -15.02
C GLU A 205 18.28 3.22 -16.31
N GLU A 206 18.18 1.89 -16.18
CA GLU A 206 18.15 0.94 -17.31
C GLU A 206 16.89 1.09 -18.19
N THR A 207 15.75 1.36 -17.56
CA THR A 207 14.44 1.52 -18.20
C THR A 207 14.00 2.97 -18.35
N GLY A 208 14.70 3.92 -17.71
CA GLY A 208 14.28 5.31 -17.59
C GLY A 208 13.04 5.53 -16.71
N ALA A 209 12.56 4.52 -15.98
CA ALA A 209 11.34 4.62 -15.18
C ALA A 209 11.53 5.56 -13.98
N TRP A 210 10.64 6.55 -13.87
CA TRP A 210 10.59 7.55 -12.79
C TRP A 210 9.60 7.20 -11.67
N TYR A 211 8.99 6.01 -11.74
CA TYR A 211 8.16 5.42 -10.71
C TYR A 211 8.65 4.00 -10.38
N MET A 212 8.35 3.52 -9.18
CA MET A 212 8.66 2.16 -8.73
C MET A 212 7.45 1.50 -8.06
N PRO A 213 7.23 0.19 -8.20
CA PRO A 213 6.24 -0.52 -7.39
C PRO A 213 6.69 -0.51 -5.92
N LEU A 214 5.74 -0.37 -5.01
CA LEU A 214 5.97 -0.72 -3.60
C LEU A 214 6.28 -2.22 -3.51
N PRO A 215 7.35 -2.64 -2.80
CA PRO A 215 7.60 -4.05 -2.52
C PRO A 215 6.42 -4.73 -1.82
N GLU A 216 6.25 -6.02 -2.06
CA GLU A 216 5.14 -6.80 -1.50
C GLU A 216 5.41 -7.13 -0.04
N ASN A 217 4.33 -7.20 0.75
CA ASN A 217 4.35 -7.57 2.16
C ASN A 217 5.33 -6.71 3.00
N THR A 218 5.74 -5.54 2.51
CA THR A 218 6.77 -4.72 3.14
C THR A 218 6.13 -3.45 3.71
N LEU A 219 6.18 -3.29 5.03
CA LEU A 219 5.78 -2.09 5.73
C LEU A 219 6.85 -1.00 5.56
N TRP A 220 6.42 0.16 5.06
CA TRP A 220 7.20 1.39 5.02
C TRP A 220 6.61 2.39 6.00
N GLU A 221 7.39 2.84 6.98
CA GLU A 221 7.00 3.84 7.98
C GLU A 221 7.87 5.10 7.76
N ILE A 222 7.26 6.25 7.51
CA ILE A 222 7.95 7.47 7.07
C ILE A 222 7.50 8.66 7.94
N GLU A 223 8.41 9.25 8.71
CA GLU A 223 8.17 10.58 9.27
C GLU A 223 8.43 11.65 8.21
N VAL A 224 7.51 12.60 8.05
CA VAL A 224 7.57 13.65 7.02
C VAL A 224 7.78 15.02 7.66
N ASP A 225 9.00 15.53 7.63
CA ASP A 225 9.32 16.91 8.01
C ASP A 225 9.31 17.82 6.77
N ALA A 226 8.13 18.34 6.43
CA ALA A 226 7.98 19.34 5.38
C ALA A 226 8.40 20.77 5.79
N THR A 227 8.99 20.97 6.98
CA THR A 227 9.50 22.26 7.46
C THR A 227 11.01 22.41 7.26
N THR A 228 11.78 21.32 7.28
CA THR A 228 13.24 21.39 7.19
C THR A 228 13.75 21.98 5.87
N ASN A 229 14.87 22.69 5.95
CA ASN A 229 15.63 23.13 4.77
C ASN A 229 16.61 22.05 4.27
N ASN A 230 16.92 21.02 5.06
CA ASN A 230 17.79 19.94 4.63
C ASN A 230 17.00 18.86 3.88
N LYS A 231 17.19 18.76 2.55
CA LYS A 231 16.41 17.85 1.70
C LYS A 231 16.51 16.37 2.11
N SER A 232 17.64 15.91 2.64
CA SER A 232 17.79 14.51 3.08
C SER A 232 17.03 14.17 4.37
N LYS A 233 16.45 15.17 5.06
CA LYS A 233 15.67 14.99 6.30
C LYS A 233 14.17 15.24 6.13
N ILE A 234 13.68 15.45 4.90
CA ILE A 234 12.24 15.63 4.62
C ILE A 234 11.47 14.31 4.80
N PHE A 235 12.09 13.18 4.44
CA PHE A 235 11.52 11.84 4.56
C PHE A 235 12.42 10.97 5.44
N ASN A 236 12.15 10.95 6.74
CA ASN A 236 12.87 10.12 7.70
C ASN A 236 12.22 8.73 7.72
N MET A 237 12.69 7.85 6.84
CA MET A 237 12.19 6.49 6.69
C MET A 237 12.76 5.58 7.78
N LYS A 238 11.90 4.82 8.47
CA LYS A 238 12.35 3.69 9.30
C LYS A 238 12.79 2.52 8.40
N PRO A 239 13.65 1.60 8.89
CA PRO A 239 13.95 0.35 8.16
C PRO A 239 12.66 -0.39 7.78
N PRO A 240 12.43 -0.73 6.49
CA PRO A 240 11.23 -1.44 6.09
C PRO A 240 11.15 -2.84 6.71
N ARG A 241 9.94 -3.28 7.09
CA ARG A 241 9.70 -4.55 7.80
C ARG A 241 8.83 -5.48 6.98
N GLU A 242 9.19 -6.76 6.85
CA GLU A 242 8.42 -7.75 6.10
C GLU A 242 7.33 -8.38 6.99
N ILE A 243 6.08 -8.33 6.51
CA ILE A 243 4.85 -8.78 7.17
C ILE A 243 3.97 -9.44 6.09
N GLU A 244 4.03 -10.78 5.96
CA GLU A 244 3.14 -11.52 5.04
C GLU A 244 1.64 -11.38 5.37
N GLY A 245 1.34 -11.13 6.64
CA GLY A 245 0.00 -11.28 7.21
C GLY A 245 -0.45 -12.74 7.32
N GLY A 246 -1.65 -12.96 7.83
CA GLY A 246 -2.32 -14.26 7.99
C GLY A 246 -1.54 -15.34 8.76
N ALA A 247 -0.59 -15.00 9.61
CA ALA A 247 0.13 -15.96 10.44
C ALA A 247 -0.76 -16.56 11.56
N ASN A 248 -1.64 -15.73 12.16
CA ASN A 248 -2.59 -16.15 13.20
C ASN A 248 -3.89 -16.72 12.59
N PHE A 249 -4.11 -16.54 11.30
CA PHE A 249 -5.32 -16.97 10.60
C PHE A 249 -5.41 -18.49 10.48
N THR A 250 -5.89 -19.13 11.56
CA THR A 250 -6.33 -20.52 11.50
C THR A 250 -7.54 -20.64 10.60
N PHE A 251 -7.54 -21.65 9.71
CA PHE A 251 -8.77 -22.14 9.10
C PHE A 251 -9.65 -22.74 10.21
N LEU A 252 -10.44 -21.89 10.87
CA LEU A 252 -11.65 -22.32 11.58
C LEU A 252 -12.52 -23.06 10.57
N ALA A 253 -12.37 -24.39 10.56
CA ALA A 253 -13.11 -25.30 9.73
C ALA A 253 -14.60 -24.95 9.85
N PRO A 254 -15.36 -24.91 8.74
CA PRO A 254 -16.75 -24.51 8.78
C PRO A 254 -17.46 -25.37 9.83
N PRO A 255 -18.20 -24.77 10.78
CA PRO A 255 -18.88 -25.52 11.83
C PRO A 255 -19.69 -26.61 11.14
N LYS A 256 -19.40 -27.88 11.48
CA LYS A 256 -19.95 -29.06 10.78
C LYS A 256 -21.42 -28.79 10.54
N LYS A 257 -21.86 -28.74 9.27
CA LYS A 257 -23.26 -28.47 8.93
C LYS A 257 -24.11 -29.50 9.66
N VAL A 258 -24.72 -29.09 10.76
CA VAL A 258 -25.77 -29.85 11.43
C VAL A 258 -26.94 -29.79 10.48
N THR A 259 -27.02 -30.80 9.60
CA THR A 259 -28.11 -30.96 8.66
C THR A 259 -29.40 -31.02 9.48
N PRO A 260 -30.31 -30.03 9.36
CA PRO A 260 -31.57 -30.10 10.07
C PRO A 260 -32.33 -31.35 9.58
N PRO A 261 -32.93 -32.14 10.47
CA PRO A 261 -33.59 -33.38 10.08
C PRO A 261 -34.71 -33.08 9.08
N THR A 262 -34.62 -33.69 7.89
CA THR A 262 -35.50 -33.41 6.75
C THR A 262 -36.88 -34.03 6.92
N GLY A 263 -37.73 -33.40 7.74
CA GLY A 263 -39.13 -33.79 7.90
C GLY A 263 -39.91 -33.68 6.59
N HIS A 264 -40.21 -34.81 5.96
CA HIS A 264 -41.09 -34.86 4.79
C HIS A 264 -42.56 -34.68 5.22
N GLY A 265 -43.06 -33.46 5.15
CA GLY A 265 -44.49 -33.15 5.22
C GLY A 265 -45.13 -33.26 3.84
N SER A 266 -46.09 -34.17 3.68
CA SER A 266 -46.81 -34.37 2.40
C SER A 266 -47.77 -33.23 2.09
N THR A 267 -47.76 -32.72 0.85
CA THR A 267 -48.91 -32.84 -0.08
C THR A 267 -48.60 -32.13 -1.41
N GLY A 268 -49.06 -32.71 -2.52
CA GLY A 268 -48.97 -32.06 -3.83
C GLY A 268 -50.16 -31.15 -4.09
N SER A 269 -49.91 -29.94 -4.59
CA SER A 269 -50.92 -29.16 -5.32
C SER A 269 -50.25 -28.49 -6.51
N ALA A 270 -50.59 -28.93 -7.71
CA ALA A 270 -50.08 -28.35 -8.94
C ALA A 270 -50.90 -27.10 -9.29
N ASN A 271 -50.24 -25.99 -9.60
CA ASN A 271 -50.89 -24.89 -10.28
C ASN A 271 -49.99 -24.31 -11.39
N LYS A 272 -50.59 -24.01 -12.54
CA LYS A 272 -49.90 -23.51 -13.73
C LYS A 272 -50.14 -22.01 -13.89
N GLY A 273 -49.11 -21.30 -14.34
CA GLY A 273 -49.16 -19.88 -14.71
C GLY A 273 -48.08 -19.07 -14.01
N GLY A 274 -47.45 -18.09 -14.65
CA GLY A 274 -47.63 -17.69 -16.04
C GLY A 274 -47.01 -16.32 -16.30
N SER A 275 -46.44 -16.13 -17.49
CA SER A 275 -45.56 -15.00 -17.88
C SER A 275 -44.22 -14.91 -17.13
N GLY A 276 -43.15 -14.37 -17.73
CA GLY A 276 -43.05 -13.98 -19.14
C GLY A 276 -42.13 -12.82 -19.47
N VAL A 277 -40.86 -12.84 -19.01
CA VAL A 277 -39.81 -11.95 -19.55
C VAL A 277 -38.57 -12.80 -19.81
N ILE A 278 -38.11 -12.84 -21.07
CA ILE A 278 -36.88 -13.53 -21.48
C ILE A 278 -35.81 -12.47 -21.71
N HIS A 279 -34.70 -12.54 -20.97
CA HIS A 279 -33.53 -11.70 -21.26
C HIS A 279 -32.82 -12.22 -22.52
N PRO A 280 -32.44 -11.34 -23.48
CA PRO A 280 -32.00 -11.75 -24.83
C PRO A 280 -30.60 -12.39 -24.91
N PHE A 281 -29.98 -12.78 -23.80
CA PHE A 281 -28.61 -13.31 -23.74
C PHE A 281 -28.46 -14.57 -22.85
N GLN A 282 -29.51 -15.40 -22.72
CA GLN A 282 -29.38 -16.75 -22.15
C GLN A 282 -29.46 -17.82 -23.24
N ARG A 283 -28.29 -18.26 -23.71
CA ARG A 283 -28.14 -19.51 -24.48
C ARG A 283 -27.69 -20.61 -23.52
N THR A 284 -28.60 -21.50 -23.14
CA THR A 284 -28.29 -22.65 -22.29
C THR A 284 -27.48 -23.70 -23.05
N GLY A 285 -26.39 -24.19 -22.45
CA GLY A 285 -25.55 -25.26 -23.01
C GLY A 285 -24.26 -25.41 -22.24
N ALA A 286 -24.30 -26.12 -21.12
CA ALA A 286 -23.11 -26.49 -20.36
C ALA A 286 -22.61 -27.86 -20.82
N VAL A 287 -21.35 -27.93 -21.26
CA VAL A 287 -20.53 -29.14 -21.36
C VAL A 287 -19.11 -28.72 -20.97
N ASP A 288 -18.43 -29.54 -20.17
CA ASP A 288 -17.07 -29.29 -19.69
C ASP A 288 -15.98 -29.62 -20.74
N SER A 289 -14.73 -29.34 -20.35
CA SER A 289 -13.46 -29.87 -20.89
C SER A 289 -13.01 -29.41 -22.28
N THR A 290 -11.87 -28.69 -22.30
CA THR A 290 -11.01 -28.48 -23.47
C THR A 290 -9.53 -28.58 -23.08
N GLU A 291 -9.11 -29.70 -22.49
CA GLU A 291 -7.67 -30.06 -22.41
C GLU A 291 -7.20 -30.86 -23.64
N GLU A 292 -8.12 -31.44 -24.42
CA GLU A 292 -7.79 -32.29 -25.58
C GLU A 292 -7.24 -31.52 -26.80
N GLU A 293 -7.28 -30.18 -26.81
CA GLU A 293 -6.68 -29.36 -27.87
C GLU A 293 -5.15 -29.21 -27.73
N LEU A 294 -4.57 -29.55 -26.56
CA LEU A 294 -3.12 -29.54 -26.32
C LEU A 294 -2.44 -30.90 -26.52
N ALA A 295 -3.17 -32.01 -26.35
CA ALA A 295 -2.61 -33.37 -26.47
C ALA A 295 -2.17 -33.70 -27.92
N THR A 296 -2.95 -33.25 -28.92
CA THR A 296 -2.67 -33.46 -30.35
C THR A 296 -1.39 -32.75 -30.82
N LEU A 297 -0.92 -31.74 -30.07
CA LEU A 297 0.31 -31.00 -30.35
C LEU A 297 1.60 -31.72 -29.89
N LEU A 298 1.50 -32.77 -29.07
CA LEU A 298 2.67 -33.43 -28.43
C LEU A 298 2.74 -34.96 -28.60
N GLY A 299 1.74 -35.60 -29.22
CA GLY A 299 1.93 -36.86 -29.94
C GLY A 299 2.33 -38.11 -29.14
N LEU A 300 1.73 -38.36 -27.98
CA LEU A 300 1.92 -39.58 -27.18
C LEU A 300 0.59 -40.29 -26.85
N PRO A 301 0.55 -41.65 -26.79
CA PRO A 301 -0.69 -42.42 -26.61
C PRO A 301 -1.13 -42.58 -25.14
N ALA A 302 -2.44 -42.65 -24.90
CA ALA A 302 -3.05 -42.77 -23.58
C ALA A 302 -3.42 -44.23 -23.17
N PRO A 303 -3.35 -44.58 -21.87
CA PRO A 303 -3.90 -45.81 -21.31
C PRO A 303 -5.35 -45.64 -20.78
N THR A 304 -6.00 -46.74 -20.42
CA THR A 304 -7.48 -46.87 -20.40
C THR A 304 -8.13 -47.07 -19.03
N THR A 305 -9.27 -46.38 -18.80
CA THR A 305 -10.51 -46.84 -18.11
C THR A 305 -10.47 -47.54 -16.74
N SER A 306 -11.40 -47.17 -15.84
CA SER A 306 -12.60 -48.01 -15.54
C SER A 306 -13.51 -47.41 -14.45
N THR A 307 -14.72 -47.96 -14.30
CA THR A 307 -15.82 -47.44 -13.45
C THR A 307 -16.39 -48.49 -12.48
N LYS A 308 -16.98 -48.04 -11.35
CA LYS A 308 -18.07 -48.64 -10.51
C LYS A 308 -18.12 -47.90 -9.15
N GLY A 309 -19.22 -47.79 -8.40
CA GLY A 309 -20.63 -48.18 -8.66
C GLY A 309 -21.26 -49.01 -7.53
N SER A 310 -22.52 -48.70 -7.13
CA SER A 310 -23.43 -49.50 -6.24
C SER A 310 -23.03 -49.66 -4.75
N ASP A 311 -23.90 -49.87 -3.74
CA ASP A 311 -25.36 -49.59 -3.59
C ASP A 311 -25.87 -49.70 -2.13
N ALA A 312 -27.13 -49.25 -1.90
CA ALA A 312 -28.16 -49.78 -0.98
C ALA A 312 -28.05 -49.78 0.58
N LYS A 313 -29.13 -49.21 1.20
CA LYS A 313 -29.86 -49.66 2.43
C LYS A 313 -29.16 -49.62 3.82
N ALA A 314 -29.86 -49.73 4.96
CA ALA A 314 -31.19 -49.26 5.43
C ALA A 314 -31.34 -49.63 6.93
N ASP A 315 -32.13 -48.89 7.72
CA ASP A 315 -33.09 -49.38 8.74
C ASP A 315 -33.56 -48.26 9.71
N GLU A 316 -34.49 -48.58 10.62
CA GLU A 316 -35.51 -47.68 11.20
C GLU A 316 -35.62 -47.80 12.74
N SER A 317 -35.92 -46.70 13.46
CA SER A 317 -36.80 -46.70 14.66
C SER A 317 -37.03 -45.32 15.33
N THR A 318 -38.32 -44.97 15.46
CA THR A 318 -39.01 -44.24 16.57
C THR A 318 -38.18 -43.57 17.69
N SER A 319 -38.49 -42.35 18.15
CA SER A 319 -39.78 -42.03 18.84
C SER A 319 -39.93 -40.53 19.26
N SER A 320 -41.16 -40.18 19.70
CA SER A 320 -41.67 -39.02 20.48
C SER A 320 -40.69 -38.09 21.24
N THR A 321 -41.01 -36.81 21.52
CA THR A 321 -42.30 -36.27 22.03
C THR A 321 -42.46 -34.74 21.83
N LYS A 322 -43.67 -34.19 22.09
CA LYS A 322 -44.05 -32.76 22.05
C LYS A 322 -43.58 -31.94 23.26
N SER A 323 -43.47 -30.61 23.10
CA SER A 323 -44.13 -29.61 23.99
C SER A 323 -44.18 -28.22 23.35
N GLU A 324 -45.08 -27.33 23.82
CA GLU A 324 -45.36 -26.00 23.27
C GLU A 324 -45.21 -24.88 24.33
N GLY A 325 -44.96 -23.65 23.90
CA GLY A 325 -45.01 -22.39 24.68
C GLY A 325 -44.34 -21.26 23.86
N LYS A 326 -44.91 -20.09 23.54
CA LYS A 326 -45.81 -19.15 24.26
C LYS A 326 -45.25 -18.73 25.62
N SER A 327 -45.17 -17.44 25.99
CA SER A 327 -45.76 -16.23 25.37
C SER A 327 -45.10 -14.93 25.88
N GLN A 328 -45.11 -13.83 25.09
CA GLN A 328 -45.34 -12.42 25.52
C GLN A 328 -44.35 -11.78 26.58
N THR A 329 -44.26 -10.47 26.88
CA THR A 329 -44.83 -9.18 26.39
C THR A 329 -43.98 -7.97 26.85
N SER A 330 -44.24 -6.78 26.25
CA SER A 330 -44.05 -5.40 26.81
C SER A 330 -42.61 -4.90 27.09
N SER A 331 -42.27 -3.59 27.24
CA SER A 331 -43.00 -2.29 27.30
C SER A 331 -42.20 -1.20 26.54
N GLN A 332 -42.79 -0.22 25.80
CA GLN A 332 -43.13 1.16 26.24
C GLN A 332 -42.09 1.84 27.17
N ARG A 333 -41.50 3.05 26.95
CA ARG A 333 -42.00 4.44 26.63
C ARG A 333 -40.77 5.38 26.32
N SER A 334 -40.73 6.71 26.06
CA SER A 334 -41.64 7.85 25.74
C SER A 334 -40.79 9.11 25.39
N SER A 335 -40.79 9.68 24.17
CA SER A 335 -41.54 10.88 23.67
C SER A 335 -41.18 12.31 24.19
N GLY A 336 -40.94 13.27 23.27
CA GLY A 336 -40.73 14.73 23.47
C GLY A 336 -39.35 15.19 22.92
N SER A 337 -39.13 16.19 22.03
CA SER A 337 -39.72 17.52 21.71
C SER A 337 -39.30 18.65 22.69
N THR A 338 -39.05 19.92 22.31
CA THR A 338 -39.38 20.70 21.09
C THR A 338 -38.51 21.99 20.96
N THR A 339 -38.40 22.60 19.75
CA THR A 339 -38.00 24.02 19.45
C THR A 339 -36.61 24.55 19.90
N GLY A 340 -35.97 25.56 19.27
CA GLY A 340 -36.25 26.29 18.01
C GLY A 340 -35.95 27.81 18.08
N SER A 341 -35.26 28.42 17.10
CA SER A 341 -35.12 29.89 16.93
C SER A 341 -34.61 30.32 15.54
N LYS A 342 -34.76 31.61 15.17
CA LYS A 342 -34.44 32.20 13.85
C LYS A 342 -33.66 33.53 13.98
N SER A 343 -32.76 33.82 13.03
CA SER A 343 -32.50 35.18 12.47
C SER A 343 -31.40 35.13 11.39
N THR A 344 -31.10 36.23 10.69
CA THR A 344 -31.71 36.65 9.40
C THR A 344 -30.94 37.84 8.82
N SER A 345 -30.90 37.97 7.47
CA SER A 345 -30.32 39.11 6.71
C SER A 345 -28.77 39.21 6.74
N SER A 346 -28.10 39.91 5.81
CA SER A 346 -28.57 40.64 4.62
C SER A 346 -27.61 40.48 3.41
N SER A 347 -28.00 40.99 2.24
CA SER A 347 -27.27 40.83 0.97
C SER A 347 -26.49 42.08 0.56
N ARG A 348 -25.48 41.91 -0.30
CA ARG A 348 -25.11 42.90 -1.33
C ARG A 348 -24.69 42.21 -2.63
N LYS A 349 -25.15 42.75 -3.76
CA LYS A 349 -24.68 42.39 -5.12
C LYS A 349 -23.64 43.42 -5.57
N GLY A 350 -22.73 42.99 -6.44
CA GLY A 350 -21.88 43.83 -7.27
C GLY A 350 -21.61 43.09 -8.59
N THR A 351 -21.56 43.81 -9.71
CA THR A 351 -21.50 43.24 -11.06
C THR A 351 -20.73 44.18 -11.98
N LEU A 352 -20.16 43.64 -13.08
CA LEU A 352 -19.48 44.36 -14.19
C LEU A 352 -18.08 44.93 -13.79
N SER A 353 -17.06 44.97 -14.67
CA SER A 353 -16.95 44.55 -16.08
C SER A 353 -15.50 44.20 -16.48
N LEU A 354 -15.34 43.52 -17.62
CA LEU A 354 -14.06 43.38 -18.37
C LEU A 354 -13.71 44.67 -19.13
N PRO A 355 -12.41 44.97 -19.31
CA PRO A 355 -11.74 44.80 -20.62
C PRO A 355 -10.38 44.07 -20.47
N GLY A 356 -9.62 43.71 -21.51
CA GLY A 356 -9.76 43.81 -22.97
C GLY A 356 -8.45 43.32 -23.65
N LEU A 357 -8.48 42.92 -24.92
CA LEU A 357 -7.29 42.35 -25.58
C LEU A 357 -6.30 43.42 -26.08
N SER A 358 -4.99 43.24 -25.86
CA SER A 358 -3.95 43.39 -26.90
C SER A 358 -2.54 42.96 -26.47
N SER A 359 -1.87 42.21 -27.34
CA SER A 359 -0.42 42.26 -27.55
C SER A 359 -0.18 42.94 -28.90
N PRO A 360 0.96 43.63 -29.17
CA PRO A 360 2.13 42.90 -29.68
C PRO A 360 3.52 43.55 -29.42
N SER A 361 4.55 42.89 -29.99
CA SER A 361 5.85 43.43 -30.46
C SER A 361 6.89 43.99 -29.48
N SER A 362 8.01 43.26 -29.36
CA SER A 362 9.37 43.84 -29.32
C SER A 362 9.77 44.36 -30.72
N PRO A 363 10.79 45.23 -30.85
CA PRO A 363 12.07 44.74 -31.41
C PRO A 363 13.35 45.51 -30.98
N THR A 364 14.48 45.17 -31.62
CA THR A 364 15.81 45.83 -31.65
C THR A 364 16.81 45.53 -30.50
N THR A 365 18.13 45.72 -30.70
CA THR A 365 19.08 44.89 -31.49
C THR A 365 20.51 45.49 -31.48
N SER A 366 21.53 44.74 -31.05
CA SER A 366 22.94 44.99 -31.39
C SER A 366 23.77 43.69 -31.22
N LYS A 367 24.14 42.98 -32.29
CA LYS A 367 25.32 43.18 -33.15
C LYS A 367 26.68 43.21 -32.41
N ARG A 368 27.39 42.08 -32.42
CA ARG A 368 28.71 41.92 -33.10
C ARG A 368 29.11 40.44 -33.30
N LYS A 369 30.12 40.23 -34.14
CA LYS A 369 30.71 39.00 -34.74
C LYS A 369 32.16 39.38 -35.15
N PRO A 370 33.02 38.49 -35.72
CA PRO A 370 33.31 37.08 -35.42
C PRO A 370 34.84 36.75 -35.43
N SER A 371 35.23 35.53 -35.00
CA SER A 371 36.49 34.84 -35.43
C SER A 371 36.54 33.41 -34.85
N SER A 372 37.45 32.50 -35.24
CA SER A 372 37.62 31.83 -36.56
C SER A 372 38.87 30.92 -36.53
N GLY A 373 38.74 29.65 -36.94
CA GLY A 373 39.80 28.61 -36.98
C GLY A 373 39.41 27.40 -36.10
N SER A 374 39.50 26.11 -36.47
CA SER A 374 40.47 25.31 -37.28
C SER A 374 41.78 24.99 -36.54
N SER A 375 42.32 23.77 -36.54
CA SER A 375 42.04 22.57 -37.37
C SER A 375 42.37 21.22 -36.66
N GLU A 376 42.11 20.10 -37.36
CA GLU A 376 42.85 18.80 -37.38
C GLU A 376 43.15 18.03 -36.05
N GLN A 377 42.59 16.83 -35.84
CA GLN A 377 43.00 15.49 -36.34
C GLN A 377 44.15 14.79 -35.57
N SER A 378 43.84 13.64 -34.95
CA SER A 378 44.64 12.41 -35.05
C SER A 378 43.91 11.19 -34.48
N ASP A 379 44.11 10.01 -35.08
CA ASP A 379 43.67 8.72 -34.54
C ASP A 379 44.63 8.20 -33.46
N SER A 380 44.12 7.38 -32.53
CA SER A 380 44.83 6.16 -32.11
C SER A 380 43.87 5.18 -31.43
N SER A 381 44.13 3.88 -31.62
CA SER A 381 43.33 2.79 -31.06
C SER A 381 44.13 1.96 -30.06
N THR A 382 43.66 1.84 -28.83
CA THR A 382 44.09 0.81 -27.89
C THR A 382 42.89 0.15 -27.22
N ARG A 383 42.87 -1.19 -27.25
CA ARG A 383 42.15 -1.99 -26.25
C ARG A 383 43.07 -2.11 -25.06
N GLU A 384 42.58 -1.89 -23.84
CA GLU A 384 43.14 -2.58 -22.67
C GLU A 384 42.09 -2.74 -21.57
N SER A 385 42.35 -3.67 -20.65
CA SER A 385 41.36 -4.28 -19.77
C SER A 385 41.19 -3.55 -18.43
N SER A 386 39.96 -3.57 -17.89
CA SER A 386 39.68 -3.18 -16.51
C SER A 386 40.58 -3.92 -15.51
N PRO A 387 41.25 -3.23 -14.56
CA PRO A 387 42.01 -3.90 -13.52
C PRO A 387 41.06 -4.49 -12.46
N ASN A 388 41.17 -5.80 -12.20
CA ASN A 388 40.61 -6.39 -10.99
C ASN A 388 41.38 -5.84 -9.77
N LEU A 389 40.66 -5.25 -8.82
CA LEU A 389 41.21 -4.80 -7.54
C LEU A 389 40.81 -5.78 -6.44
N THR A 390 41.69 -6.75 -6.19
CA THR A 390 41.59 -7.73 -5.11
C THR A 390 41.79 -7.05 -3.74
N LEU A 391 41.08 -7.50 -2.70
CA LEU A 391 41.29 -7.05 -1.32
C LEU A 391 42.74 -7.26 -0.88
N VAL A 392 43.43 -6.18 -0.49
CA VAL A 392 44.82 -6.21 -0.05
C VAL A 392 44.88 -6.53 1.45
N HIS A 393 45.38 -7.71 1.80
CA HIS A 393 45.70 -8.06 3.19
C HIS A 393 46.71 -7.06 3.80
N SER A 394 46.38 -6.55 4.99
CA SER A 394 47.37 -6.03 5.94
C SER A 394 47.04 -6.54 7.34
N GLN A 395 48.07 -6.84 8.14
CA GLN A 395 47.91 -7.56 9.41
C GLN A 395 47.55 -6.62 10.59
N PRO A 396 46.81 -7.12 11.60
CA PRO A 396 46.30 -6.29 12.69
C PRO A 396 47.42 -5.70 13.56
N SER A 397 47.34 -4.40 13.80
CA SER A 397 48.21 -3.71 14.76
C SER A 397 47.81 -4.08 16.20
N THR A 398 48.80 -4.34 17.05
CA THR A 398 48.55 -4.83 18.42
C THR A 398 48.66 -3.70 19.45
N TRP A 399 47.58 -3.42 20.20
CA TRP A 399 47.60 -3.03 21.62
C TRP A 399 46.16 -3.00 22.18
N ARG A 400 45.87 -3.84 23.20
CA ARG A 400 45.78 -3.52 24.65
C ARG A 400 44.53 -2.75 25.08
N GLY A 401 43.73 -3.40 25.91
CA GLY A 401 42.37 -2.97 26.24
C GLY A 401 42.25 -1.82 27.25
N VAL A 402 41.14 -1.10 27.09
CA VAL A 402 40.51 -0.22 28.08
C VAL A 402 39.22 -0.92 28.55
N ARG A 403 38.82 -0.72 29.81
CA ARG A 403 37.56 -1.26 30.34
C ARG A 403 36.44 -0.20 30.29
N ARG A 404 35.32 -0.56 29.64
CA ARG A 404 33.96 -0.01 29.82
C ARG A 404 33.83 1.52 29.95
N SER A 405 33.52 2.17 28.84
CA SER A 405 32.41 3.14 28.80
C SER A 405 31.08 2.42 28.44
N SER A 406 29.96 3.12 28.57
CA SER A 406 28.65 2.69 28.08
C SER A 406 28.43 3.29 26.69
N ASP A 407 28.74 2.52 25.65
CA ASP A 407 28.75 3.04 24.28
C ASP A 407 27.44 2.69 23.55
N GLU A 408 26.75 3.71 23.01
CA GLU A 408 25.54 3.56 22.20
C GLU A 408 25.83 3.07 20.76
N ASN A 409 27.12 2.86 20.42
CA ASN A 409 27.61 2.39 19.11
C ASN A 409 28.07 0.91 19.12
N ALA A 410 27.26 0.03 19.71
CA ALA A 410 27.51 -1.41 19.68
C ALA A 410 27.11 -2.02 18.32
N LYS A 411 28.08 -2.57 17.57
CA LYS A 411 27.84 -3.26 16.29
C LYS A 411 26.85 -4.42 16.47
N ASN A 412 25.90 -4.58 15.54
CA ASN A 412 24.88 -5.64 15.56
C ASN A 412 25.38 -6.98 15.00
N VAL A 413 26.70 -7.19 14.96
CA VAL A 413 27.34 -8.38 14.41
C VAL A 413 28.46 -8.87 15.33
N SER A 414 28.74 -10.18 15.25
CA SER A 414 29.87 -10.81 15.91
C SER A 414 30.72 -11.55 14.88
N LEU A 415 32.03 -11.54 15.07
CA LEU A 415 32.99 -12.24 14.23
C LEU A 415 33.57 -13.43 14.98
N ARG A 416 33.71 -14.57 14.30
CA ARG A 416 34.46 -15.73 14.79
C ARG A 416 35.36 -16.29 13.70
N ASN A 417 36.55 -16.76 14.06
CA ASN A 417 37.39 -17.54 13.17
C ASN A 417 37.26 -19.03 13.52
N VAL A 418 37.07 -19.89 12.52
CA VAL A 418 36.99 -21.34 12.67
C VAL A 418 37.90 -21.97 11.62
N ALA A 419 38.94 -22.66 12.07
CA ALA A 419 39.93 -23.35 11.22
C ALA A 419 40.59 -22.45 10.14
N GLY A 420 40.74 -21.16 10.41
CA GLY A 420 41.34 -20.17 9.49
C GLY A 420 40.30 -19.34 8.74
N THR A 421 39.08 -19.84 8.55
CA THR A 421 37.99 -19.11 7.87
C THR A 421 37.29 -18.17 8.85
N TRP A 422 37.08 -16.90 8.47
CA TRP A 422 36.20 -16.00 9.23
C TRP A 422 34.73 -16.23 8.92
N TYR A 423 33.91 -16.03 9.95
CA TYR A 423 32.45 -16.05 9.89
C TYR A 423 31.91 -14.80 10.59
N ILE A 424 30.87 -14.22 9.99
CA ILE A 424 30.12 -13.10 10.53
C ILE A 424 28.69 -13.57 10.87
N SER A 425 28.32 -13.38 12.13
CA SER A 425 26.99 -13.73 12.66
C SER A 425 26.26 -12.46 13.07
N SER A 426 24.98 -12.34 12.69
CA SER A 426 24.09 -11.30 13.21
C SER A 426 23.85 -11.52 14.71
N LEU A 427 23.72 -10.44 15.48
CA LEU A 427 23.27 -10.48 16.87
C LEU A 427 21.75 -10.37 17.01
N GLN A 428 21.05 -9.97 15.94
CA GLN A 428 19.59 -9.80 15.90
C GLN A 428 18.87 -10.99 15.24
N THR A 429 19.57 -11.81 14.47
CA THR A 429 19.03 -12.98 13.77
C THR A 429 20.01 -14.15 13.85
N SER A 430 19.52 -15.39 13.82
CA SER A 430 20.35 -16.60 13.81
C SER A 430 21.10 -16.85 12.48
N MET A 431 21.42 -15.77 11.75
CA MET A 431 22.09 -15.81 10.45
C MET A 431 23.60 -15.70 10.63
N GLU A 432 24.31 -16.68 10.08
CA GLU A 432 25.77 -16.71 9.99
C GLU A 432 26.19 -16.92 8.53
N ILE A 433 27.27 -16.23 8.14
CA ILE A 433 27.82 -16.24 6.78
C ILE A 433 29.35 -16.37 6.89
N SER A 434 29.98 -17.23 6.08
CA SER A 434 31.45 -17.25 5.97
C SER A 434 31.95 -16.10 5.10
N GLU A 435 33.16 -15.64 5.36
CA GLU A 435 33.86 -14.57 4.64
C GLU A 435 33.74 -14.67 3.11
N LYS A 436 34.04 -15.85 2.55
CA LYS A 436 33.92 -16.10 1.11
C LYS A 436 32.49 -15.95 0.57
N VAL A 437 31.48 -16.45 1.30
CA VAL A 437 30.06 -16.35 0.88
C VAL A 437 29.54 -14.92 1.07
N PHE A 438 30.05 -14.19 2.06
CA PHE A 438 29.77 -12.77 2.23
C PHE A 438 30.34 -11.96 1.05
N GLU A 439 31.59 -12.20 0.64
CA GLU A 439 32.20 -11.56 -0.53
C GLU A 439 31.45 -11.90 -1.83
N GLU A 440 31.14 -13.18 -2.06
CA GLU A 440 30.38 -13.66 -3.23
C GLU A 440 28.97 -13.05 -3.33
N ASN A 441 28.27 -12.83 -2.21
CA ASN A 441 26.90 -12.32 -2.21
C ASN A 441 26.77 -10.80 -2.13
N THR A 442 27.80 -10.08 -1.63
CA THR A 442 27.73 -8.63 -1.35
C THR A 442 28.73 -7.80 -2.16
N ASN A 443 29.70 -8.46 -2.81
CA ASN A 443 30.90 -7.85 -3.41
C ASN A 443 31.69 -6.95 -2.44
N GLY A 444 31.50 -7.10 -1.11
CA GLY A 444 32.08 -6.22 -0.11
C GLY A 444 31.54 -4.78 -0.12
N VAL A 445 30.44 -4.50 -0.84
CA VAL A 445 29.90 -3.13 -1.00
C VAL A 445 28.80 -2.84 0.01
N CYS A 446 28.96 -1.77 0.80
CA CYS A 446 27.95 -1.32 1.74
C CYS A 446 26.63 -0.97 1.02
N ALA A 447 25.51 -1.56 1.45
CA ALA A 447 24.21 -1.39 0.80
C ALA A 447 23.72 0.07 0.82
N PHE A 448 24.17 0.87 1.78
CA PHE A 448 23.78 2.27 1.96
C PHE A 448 24.67 3.24 1.15
N CYS A 449 25.93 3.45 1.56
CA CYS A 449 26.83 4.44 0.93
C CYS A 449 27.46 3.99 -0.40
N LYS A 450 27.35 2.70 -0.77
CA LYS A 450 28.01 2.07 -1.93
C LYS A 450 29.56 2.09 -1.90
N THR A 451 30.17 2.43 -0.76
CA THR A 451 31.61 2.25 -0.53
C THR A 451 31.92 0.76 -0.30
N PRO A 452 32.99 0.20 -0.90
CA PRO A 452 33.52 -1.11 -0.53
C PRO A 452 34.20 -1.05 0.84
N ILE A 453 34.14 -2.14 1.61
CA ILE A 453 34.85 -2.28 2.90
C ILE A 453 36.21 -2.98 2.75
N GLY A 454 37.14 -2.68 3.65
CA GLY A 454 38.46 -3.34 3.73
C GLY A 454 38.43 -4.76 4.31
N GLY A 455 37.40 -5.09 5.10
CA GLY A 455 37.20 -6.42 5.66
C GLY A 455 35.99 -6.51 6.60
N LEU A 456 35.62 -7.73 7.04
CA LEU A 456 34.41 -8.00 7.86
C LEU A 456 34.31 -7.16 9.15
N GLU A 457 35.43 -6.65 9.66
CA GLU A 457 35.52 -5.77 10.83
C GLU A 457 34.78 -4.43 10.62
N GLU A 458 34.66 -3.97 9.38
CA GLU A 458 33.94 -2.75 8.99
C GLU A 458 32.44 -2.97 8.79
N VAL A 459 31.90 -4.17 9.03
CA VAL A 459 30.45 -4.41 9.03
C VAL A 459 29.83 -3.96 10.36
N HIS A 460 28.77 -3.17 10.30
CA HIS A 460 27.96 -2.80 11.47
C HIS A 460 26.75 -3.72 11.66
N THR A 461 26.05 -4.03 10.58
CA THR A 461 24.78 -4.77 10.59
C THR A 461 24.65 -5.59 9.30
N LEU A 462 24.38 -6.89 9.41
CA LEU A 462 23.91 -7.70 8.29
C LEU A 462 22.41 -7.46 8.09
N LEU A 463 21.98 -7.09 6.89
CA LEU A 463 20.57 -6.93 6.53
C LEU A 463 19.98 -8.22 5.96
N SER A 464 20.76 -8.92 5.16
CA SER A 464 20.42 -10.23 4.58
C SER A 464 21.70 -11.00 4.24
N ARG A 465 21.59 -12.14 3.55
CA ARG A 465 22.76 -12.84 3.00
C ARG A 465 23.51 -12.05 1.92
N ASN A 466 22.88 -11.03 1.34
CA ASN A 466 23.33 -10.30 0.15
C ASN A 466 23.44 -8.78 0.39
N ALA A 467 23.24 -8.30 1.63
CA ALA A 467 23.29 -6.88 1.96
C ALA A 467 23.71 -6.63 3.41
N PHE A 468 24.53 -5.60 3.61
CA PHE A 468 25.01 -5.16 4.92
C PHE A 468 25.17 -3.64 4.97
N ILE A 469 25.31 -3.08 6.17
CA ILE A 469 25.65 -1.68 6.43
C ILE A 469 27.04 -1.63 7.08
N CYS A 470 27.94 -0.77 6.60
CA CYS A 470 29.27 -0.58 7.19
C CYS A 470 29.23 0.23 8.50
N THR A 471 30.34 0.23 9.25
CA THR A 471 30.51 0.97 10.51
C THR A 471 30.05 2.42 10.42
N ASP A 472 30.51 3.14 9.41
CA ASP A 472 30.33 4.59 9.32
C ASP A 472 28.84 4.93 9.12
N CYS A 473 28.16 4.16 8.26
CA CYS A 473 26.73 4.29 8.01
C CYS A 473 25.87 3.79 9.18
N GLY A 474 26.37 2.86 9.99
CA GLY A 474 25.66 2.31 11.15
C GLY A 474 25.82 3.12 12.44
N SER A 475 26.94 3.86 12.57
CA SER A 475 27.34 4.58 13.80
C SER A 475 26.88 6.05 13.84
N GLY A 476 26.15 6.50 12.81
CA GLY A 476 25.44 7.79 12.81
C GLY A 476 26.30 9.06 12.67
N SER A 477 27.30 9.05 11.79
CA SER A 477 28.11 10.24 11.42
C SER A 477 27.37 11.22 10.50
#